data_AF-A0A8J5UMJ3-F1
#
_entry.id   AF-A0A8J5UMJ3-F1
#
_cell.length_a   1.000
_cell.length_b   1.000
_cell.length_c   1.000
_cell.angle_alpha   90.00
_cell.angle_beta   90.00
_cell.angle_gamma   90.00
#
_symmetry.space_group_name_H-M   'P 1'
#
loop_
_entity.id
_entity.type
_entity.pdbx_description
1 polymer ?
#
loop_
_entity_poly.entity_id
_entity_poly.type
_entity_poly.pdbx_seq_one_letter_code
_entity_poly.pdbx_strand_id
1 'polypeptide(L)'
;MSTVTNPSLYSIRDVLLLSQLLHINGIKGPQELDSASNDSINTILTEWKQHKTVQLENKVIKVNTKAQLKELYHKLLKKYQVESTEELANFVYFARIEELESDISQYKEEFREVLNRS
;
A
#
# COMPACT_ATOMS: atom_id res chain seq x y z
N MET A 1 6.26 11.59 17.33
CA MET A 1 6.21 10.68 16.15
C MET A 1 5.20 11.24 15.18
N SER A 2 5.56 11.37 13.89
CA SER A 2 4.65 11.92 12.89
C SER A 2 3.45 10.99 12.69
N THR A 3 2.23 11.48 12.90
CA THR A 3 1.01 10.70 12.71
C THR A 3 0.85 10.25 11.25
N VAL A 4 1.43 10.99 10.29
CA VAL A 4 1.27 10.71 8.86
C VAL A 4 2.06 9.49 8.37
N THR A 5 3.08 9.03 9.12
CA THR A 5 3.88 7.84 8.76
C THR A 5 3.47 6.61 9.58
N ASN A 6 2.29 6.63 10.21
CA ASN A 6 1.76 5.45 10.89
C ASN A 6 1.29 4.41 9.84
N PRO A 7 1.89 3.20 9.78
CA PRO A 7 1.56 2.19 8.77
C PRO A 7 0.14 1.61 8.90
N SER A 8 -0.56 1.88 10.01
CA SER A 8 -1.97 1.47 10.18
C SER A 8 -2.97 2.40 9.49
N LEU A 9 -2.53 3.56 8.99
CA LEU A 9 -3.40 4.49 8.21
C LEU A 9 -3.52 4.11 6.72
N TYR A 10 -2.69 3.16 6.28
CA TYR A 10 -2.59 2.73 4.89
C TYR A 10 -3.20 1.33 4.77
N SER A 11 -4.15 1.19 3.85
CA SER A 11 -4.80 -0.09 3.56
C SER A 11 -3.82 -1.02 2.85
N ILE A 12 -4.13 -2.32 2.79
CA ILE A 12 -3.35 -3.29 2.02
C ILE A 12 -3.18 -2.82 0.57
N ARG A 13 -4.23 -2.25 -0.02
CA ARG A 13 -4.22 -1.73 -1.39
C ARG A 13 -3.26 -0.55 -1.56
N ASP A 14 -3.22 0.38 -0.61
CA ASP A 14 -2.29 1.52 -0.66
C ASP A 14 -0.83 1.05 -0.58
N VAL A 15 -0.58 0.08 0.30
CA VAL A 15 0.77 -0.48 0.49
C VAL A 15 1.19 -1.26 -0.75
N LEU A 16 0.29 -2.03 -1.36
CA LEU A 16 0.54 -2.72 -2.63
C LEU A 16 0.92 -1.72 -3.73
N LEU A 17 0.10 -0.69 -3.95
CA LEU A 17 0.39 0.33 -4.95
C LEU A 17 1.74 1.02 -4.68
N LEU A 18 2.01 1.42 -3.44
CA LEU A 18 3.29 2.02 -3.09
C LEU A 18 4.47 1.08 -3.39
N SER A 19 4.36 -0.20 -3.01
CA SER A 19 5.43 -1.19 -3.26
C SER A 19 5.70 -1.39 -4.75
N GLN A 20 4.64 -1.40 -5.59
CA GLN A 20 4.78 -1.48 -7.04
C GLN A 20 5.47 -0.24 -7.60
N LEU A 21 5.04 0.97 -7.20
CA LEU A 21 5.64 2.23 -7.64
C LEU A 21 7.12 2.33 -7.26
N LEU A 22 7.49 1.90 -6.05
CA LEU A 22 8.88 1.84 -5.61
C LEU A 22 9.68 0.85 -6.49
N HIS A 23 9.15 -0.35 -6.70
CA HIS A 23 9.84 -1.41 -7.44
C HIS A 23 10.09 -1.03 -8.90
N ILE A 24 9.09 -0.50 -9.62
CA ILE A 24 9.24 -0.09 -11.03
C ILE A 24 10.20 1.08 -11.21
N ASN A 25 10.37 1.91 -10.17
CA ASN A 25 11.34 3.01 -10.14
C ASN A 25 12.72 2.55 -9.63
N GLY A 26 12.96 1.24 -9.50
CA GLY A 26 14.24 0.67 -9.12
C GLY A 26 14.55 0.72 -7.62
N ILE A 27 13.59 1.11 -6.78
CA ILE A 27 13.75 1.15 -5.32
C ILE A 27 13.41 -0.24 -4.75
N LYS A 28 14.42 -1.09 -4.68
CA LYS A 28 14.30 -2.49 -4.23
C LYS A 28 14.41 -2.67 -2.72
N GLY A 29 15.00 -1.70 -2.03
CA GLY A 29 15.17 -1.73 -0.59
C GLY A 29 15.44 -0.35 0.02
N PRO A 30 15.74 -0.31 1.34
CA PRO A 30 16.03 0.93 2.05
C PRO A 30 17.22 1.71 1.48
N GLN A 31 18.24 1.02 0.97
CA GLN A 31 19.45 1.66 0.45
C GLN A 31 19.19 2.43 -0.84
N GLU A 32 18.42 1.86 -1.77
CA GLU A 32 18.02 2.52 -3.01
C GLU A 32 17.11 3.71 -2.73
N LEU A 33 16.24 3.61 -1.72
CA LEU A 33 15.40 4.72 -1.29
C LEU A 33 16.23 5.89 -0.75
N ASP A 34 17.35 5.59 -0.09
CA ASP A 34 18.28 6.58 0.43
C ASP A 34 19.07 7.28 -0.67
N SER A 35 19.51 6.53 -1.68
CA SER A 35 20.27 7.07 -2.81
C SER A 35 19.41 7.73 -3.91
N ALA A 36 18.10 7.46 -3.94
CA ALA A 36 17.18 8.03 -4.93
C ALA A 36 17.18 9.58 -4.92
N SER A 37 17.09 10.20 -6.10
CA SER A 37 17.00 11.66 -6.22
C SER A 37 15.68 12.19 -5.66
N ASN A 38 15.65 13.45 -5.23
CA ASN A 38 14.41 14.08 -4.78
C ASN A 38 13.35 14.11 -5.90
N ASP A 39 13.78 14.27 -7.16
CA ASP A 39 12.87 14.28 -8.31
C ASP A 39 12.19 12.93 -8.49
N SER A 40 12.95 11.82 -8.44
CA SER A 40 12.38 10.46 -8.51
C SER A 40 11.37 10.22 -7.38
N ILE A 41 11.69 10.66 -6.16
CA ILE A 41 10.79 10.52 -5.02
C ILE A 41 9.52 11.38 -5.17
N ASN A 42 9.66 12.61 -5.68
CA ASN A 42 8.52 13.49 -5.95
C ASN A 42 7.61 12.90 -7.02
N THR A 43 8.16 12.28 -8.06
CA THR A 43 7.40 11.54 -9.08
C THR A 43 6.61 10.42 -8.43
N ILE A 44 7.24 9.55 -7.65
CA ILE A 44 6.57 8.42 -6.96
C ILE A 44 5.45 8.92 -6.04
N LEU A 45 5.71 9.97 -5.24
CA LEU A 45 4.70 10.54 -4.33
C LEU A 45 3.53 11.15 -5.10
N THR A 46 3.80 11.76 -6.25
CA THR A 46 2.77 12.34 -7.12
C THR A 46 1.92 11.25 -7.75
N GLU A 47 2.55 10.24 -8.35
CA GLU A 47 1.88 9.08 -8.94
C GLU A 47 1.03 8.36 -7.90
N TRP A 48 1.54 8.17 -6.68
CA TRP A 48 0.79 7.52 -5.61
C TRP A 48 -0.48 8.31 -5.23
N LYS A 49 -0.36 9.62 -5.07
CA LYS A 49 -1.50 10.51 -4.71
C LYS A 49 -2.52 10.64 -5.82
N GLN A 50 -2.06 10.65 -7.07
CA GLN A 50 -2.89 10.89 -8.25
C GLN A 50 -3.39 9.58 -8.88
N HIS A 51 -2.98 8.42 -8.34
CA HIS A 51 -3.41 7.14 -8.86
C HIS A 51 -4.94 7.02 -8.82
N LYS A 52 -5.52 6.50 -9.90
CA LYS A 52 -6.99 6.38 -10.06
C LYS A 52 -7.65 5.70 -8.87
N THR A 53 -7.03 4.67 -8.33
CA THR A 53 -7.52 3.95 -7.13
C THR A 53 -7.66 4.86 -5.92
N VAL A 54 -6.70 5.75 -5.67
CA VAL A 54 -6.72 6.68 -4.53
C VAL A 54 -7.82 7.73 -4.74
N GLN A 55 -7.98 8.21 -5.98
CA GLN A 55 -9.03 9.16 -6.33
C GLN A 55 -10.44 8.57 -6.18
N LEU A 56 -10.65 7.33 -6.65
CA LEU A 56 -11.96 6.65 -6.56
C LEU A 56 -12.40 6.43 -5.11
N GLU A 57 -11.45 6.24 -4.18
CA GLU A 57 -11.73 6.08 -2.76
C GLU A 57 -11.82 7.42 -2.00
N ASN A 58 -11.68 8.57 -2.69
CA ASN A 58 -11.56 9.89 -2.09
C ASN A 58 -10.49 9.94 -0.96
N LYS A 59 -9.44 9.13 -1.10
CA LYS A 59 -8.41 8.98 -0.09
C LYS A 59 -7.34 10.05 -0.24
N VAL A 60 -6.84 10.56 0.88
CA VAL A 60 -5.74 11.54 0.91
C VAL A 60 -4.49 10.91 1.47
N ILE A 61 -3.49 10.67 0.61
CA ILE A 61 -2.15 10.23 1.03
C ILE A 61 -1.39 11.44 1.60
N LYS A 62 -1.13 11.40 2.92
CA LYS A 62 -0.54 12.53 3.66
C LYS A 62 1.00 12.59 3.60
N VAL A 63 1.67 11.57 3.07
CA VAL A 63 3.13 11.57 2.87
C VAL A 63 3.50 12.58 1.79
N ASN A 64 4.38 13.52 2.11
CA ASN A 64 4.77 14.62 1.23
C ASN A 64 6.27 14.75 1.00
N THR A 65 7.12 14.17 1.85
CA THR A 65 8.57 14.33 1.74
C THR A 65 9.29 12.98 1.64
N LYS A 66 10.50 12.98 1.07
CA LYS A 66 11.38 11.81 1.06
C LYS A 66 11.61 11.23 2.45
N ALA A 67 11.83 12.08 3.45
CA ALA A 67 12.01 11.64 4.83
C ALA A 67 10.77 10.91 5.39
N GLN A 68 9.56 11.42 5.09
CA GLN A 68 8.31 10.77 5.50
C GLN A 68 8.08 9.45 4.76
N LEU A 69 8.39 9.40 3.46
CA LEU A 69 8.30 8.18 2.68
C LEU A 69 9.25 7.11 3.21
N LYS A 70 10.50 7.50 3.50
CA LYS A 70 11.49 6.62 4.12
C LYS A 70 11.01 6.07 5.45
N GLU A 71 10.52 6.94 6.34
CA GLU A 71 10.03 6.52 7.66
C GLU A 71 8.84 5.56 7.52
N LEU A 72 7.88 5.88 6.64
CA LEU A 72 6.74 5.00 6.38
C LEU A 72 7.19 3.63 5.83
N TYR A 73 8.09 3.63 4.84
CA TYR A 73 8.58 2.41 4.22
C TYR A 73 9.25 1.47 5.24
N HIS A 74 10.13 1.99 6.10
CA HIS A 74 10.75 1.20 7.16
C HIS A 74 9.72 0.63 8.15
N LYS A 75 8.70 1.42 8.50
CA LYS A 75 7.62 0.95 9.37
C LYS A 75 6.75 -0.12 8.70
N LEU A 76 6.55 -0.05 7.39
CA LEU A 76 5.84 -1.08 6.62
C LEU A 76 6.64 -2.37 6.59
N LEU A 77 7.93 -2.32 6.24
CA LEU A 77 8.83 -3.47 6.29
C LEU A 77 8.76 -4.17 7.66
N LYS A 78 8.85 -3.40 8.75
CA LYS A 78 8.73 -3.92 10.11
C LYS A 78 7.34 -4.50 10.42
N LYS A 79 6.26 -3.83 10.01
CA LYS A 79 4.87 -4.27 10.26
C LYS A 79 4.61 -5.63 9.62
N TYR A 80 5.10 -5.81 8.39
CA TYR A 80 4.88 -7.03 7.60
C TYR A 80 6.01 -8.06 7.74
N GLN A 81 7.05 -7.76 8.52
CA GLN A 81 8.21 -8.64 8.77
C GLN A 81 8.92 -9.07 7.48
N VAL A 82 9.18 -8.09 6.61
CA VAL A 82 9.83 -8.25 5.30
C VAL A 82 11.02 -7.29 5.18
N GLU A 83 11.98 -7.59 4.31
CA GLU A 83 13.25 -6.84 4.21
C GLU A 83 13.38 -6.02 2.92
N SER A 84 12.63 -6.37 1.88
CA SER A 84 12.72 -5.73 0.56
C SER A 84 11.38 -5.23 0.04
N THR A 85 11.43 -4.35 -0.96
CA THR A 85 10.23 -3.89 -1.68
C THR A 85 9.50 -5.03 -2.36
N GLU A 86 10.25 -6.01 -2.89
CA GLU A 86 9.68 -7.19 -3.55
C GLU A 86 8.94 -8.08 -2.56
N GLU A 87 9.55 -8.39 -1.41
CA GLU A 87 8.89 -9.16 -0.36
C GLU A 87 7.66 -8.44 0.17
N LEU A 88 7.74 -7.12 0.36
CA LEU A 88 6.59 -6.30 0.74
C LEU A 88 5.47 -6.41 -0.29
N ALA A 89 5.79 -6.26 -1.58
CA ALA A 89 4.81 -6.36 -2.66
C ALA A 89 4.16 -7.74 -2.72
N ASN A 90 4.95 -8.80 -2.63
CA ASN A 90 4.46 -10.18 -2.62
C ASN A 90 3.56 -10.44 -1.41
N PHE A 91 4.00 -10.05 -0.21
CA PHE A 91 3.22 -10.24 1.01
C PHE A 91 1.85 -9.57 0.90
N VAL A 92 1.83 -8.29 0.54
CA VAL A 92 0.56 -7.53 0.48
C VAL A 92 -0.31 -7.93 -0.72
N TYR A 93 0.28 -8.44 -1.80
CA TYR A 93 -0.46 -9.03 -2.92
C TYR A 93 -1.26 -10.24 -2.46
N PHE A 94 -0.62 -11.23 -1.84
CA PHE A 94 -1.32 -12.44 -1.38
C PHE A 94 -2.33 -12.13 -0.27
N ALA A 95 -1.98 -11.25 0.68
CA ALA A 95 -2.93 -10.79 1.69
C ALA A 95 -4.18 -10.12 1.06
N ARG A 96 -4.01 -9.40 -0.06
CA ARG A 96 -5.15 -8.79 -0.77
C ARG A 96 -6.01 -9.83 -1.48
N ILE A 97 -5.43 -10.89 -2.01
CA ILE A 97 -6.18 -12.00 -2.62
C ILE A 97 -7.04 -12.68 -1.55
N GLU A 98 -6.45 -13.02 -0.40
CA GLU A 98 -7.18 -13.63 0.71
C GLU A 98 -8.34 -12.76 1.21
N GLU A 99 -8.11 -11.44 1.33
CA GLU A 99 -9.15 -10.47 1.70
C GLU A 99 -10.32 -10.48 0.69
N LEU A 100 -10.01 -10.46 -0.61
CA LEU A 100 -11.01 -10.49 -1.67
C LEU A 100 -11.79 -11.81 -1.70
N GLU A 101 -11.13 -12.94 -1.49
CA GLU A 101 -11.77 -14.25 -1.42
C GLU A 101 -12.71 -14.36 -0.21
N SER A 102 -12.31 -13.79 0.92
CA SER A 102 -13.15 -13.68 2.12
C SER A 102 -14.37 -12.80 1.85
N ASP A 103 -14.20 -11.61 1.28
CA ASP A 103 -15.28 -10.69 0.94
C ASP A 103 -16.31 -11.36 0.00
N ILE A 104 -15.82 -12.03 -1.06
CA ILE A 104 -16.66 -12.76 -2.01
C ILE A 104 -17.46 -13.86 -1.30
N SER A 105 -16.82 -14.58 -0.37
CA SER A 105 -17.47 -15.66 0.37
C SER A 105 -18.55 -15.13 1.30
N GLN A 106 -18.28 -14.02 2.00
CA GLN A 106 -19.25 -13.34 2.85
C GLN A 106 -20.46 -12.86 2.02
N TYR A 107 -20.24 -12.17 0.91
CA TYR A 107 -21.35 -11.69 0.07
C TYR A 107 -22.19 -12.83 -0.53
N LYS A 108 -21.58 -13.98 -0.84
CA LYS A 108 -22.33 -15.17 -1.27
C LYS A 108 -23.25 -15.69 -0.17
N GLU A 109 -22.79 -15.69 1.08
CA GLU A 109 -23.59 -16.13 2.21
C GLU A 109 -24.72 -15.15 2.52
N GLU A 110 -24.42 -13.85 2.57
CA GLU A 110 -25.43 -12.79 2.74
C GLU A 110 -26.52 -12.89 1.67
N PHE A 111 -26.14 -13.11 0.41
CA PHE A 111 -27.10 -13.28 -0.68
C PHE A 111 -27.98 -14.53 -0.53
N ARG A 112 -27.42 -15.65 -0.07
CA ARG A 112 -28.18 -16.87 0.23
C ARG A 112 -29.17 -16.65 1.36
N GLU A 113 -28.76 -15.95 2.42
CA GLU A 113 -29.67 -15.62 3.52
C GLU A 113 -30.85 -14.76 3.05
N VAL A 114 -30.61 -13.78 2.18
CA VAL A 114 -31.68 -12.93 1.62
C VAL A 114 -32.66 -13.76 0.78
N LEU A 115 -32.15 -14.65 -0.08
CA LEU A 115 -33.00 -15.53 -0.90
C LEU A 115 -33.83 -16.50 -0.06
N ASN A 116 -33.27 -17.04 1.03
CA ASN A 116 -33.97 -18.01 1.89
C ASN A 116 -34.94 -17.35 2.89
N ARG A 117 -34.90 -16.02 3.03
CA ARG A 117 -35.86 -15.24 3.83
C ARG A 117 -37.02 -14.67 3.00
N SER A 118 -37.01 -14.92 1.68
CA SER A 118 -38.06 -14.55 0.72
C SER A 118 -38.93 -15.75 0.39
#